data_AF-A0A2N1UVA9-F1
#
_entry.id   AF-A0A2N1UVA9-F1
#
_cell.length_a   1.000
_cell.length_b   1.000
_cell.length_c   1.000
_cell.angle_alpha   90.00
_cell.angle_beta   90.00
_cell.angle_gamma   90.00
#
_symmetry.space_group_name_H-M   'P 1'
#
loop_
_entity.id
_entity.type
_entity.pdbx_description
1 polymer ?
#
loop_
_entity_poly.entity_id
_entity_poly.type
_entity_poly.pdbx_seq_one_letter_code
_entity_poly.pdbx_strand_id
1 'polypeptide(L)'
;MTDTRTKLELLLLLLAVSIFIFFTPFLLGSKQPALEASVKQNMDFLQEMVKKYIEQQKHPPASLAELVRHAREKRYNKTLFNPVLKNTGDAIDRQVVEVYSEALYQSLGAQFTAKHFAGKTGYYTDGVRYAIYGHLANGELLQRDGRVLSLSNH
;
A
#
# COMPACT_ATOMS: atom_id res chain seq x y z
N MET A 1 11.70 50.79 -22.91
CA MET A 1 12.65 49.76 -22.39
C MET A 1 12.14 49.08 -21.10
N THR A 2 10.83 48.90 -20.92
CA THR A 2 10.24 48.32 -19.69
C THR A 2 9.63 46.94 -19.91
N ASP A 3 9.11 46.64 -21.10
CA ASP A 3 8.35 45.41 -21.39
C ASP A 3 9.21 44.13 -21.42
N THR A 4 10.47 44.22 -21.85
CA THR A 4 11.40 43.07 -21.85
C THR A 4 11.89 42.70 -20.45
N ARG A 5 11.97 43.68 -19.54
CA ARG A 5 12.45 43.46 -18.16
C ARG A 5 11.41 42.72 -17.33
N THR A 6 10.14 43.11 -17.46
CA THR A 6 9.00 42.45 -16.80
C THR A 6 8.79 41.01 -17.30
N LYS A 7 8.99 40.76 -18.60
CA LYS A 7 8.92 39.41 -19.18
C LYS A 7 10.05 38.50 -18.67
N LEU A 8 11.27 39.04 -18.53
CA LEU A 8 12.41 38.30 -18.01
C LEU A 8 12.22 37.96 -16.51
N GLU A 9 11.72 38.91 -15.72
CA GLU A 9 11.41 38.70 -14.29
C GLU A 9 10.32 37.65 -14.09
N LEU A 10 9.27 37.67 -14.91
CA LEU A 10 8.21 36.65 -14.87
C LEU A 10 8.75 35.26 -15.23
N LEU A 11 9.62 35.18 -16.23
CA LEU A 11 10.21 33.91 -16.68
C LEU A 11 11.16 33.33 -15.63
N LEU A 12 11.95 34.19 -14.97
CA LEU A 12 12.80 33.80 -13.84
C LEU A 12 11.98 33.36 -12.61
N LEU A 13 10.87 34.04 -12.32
CA LEU A 13 9.95 33.66 -11.25
C LEU A 13 9.34 32.27 -11.51
N LEU A 14 8.86 32.03 -12.74
CA LEU A 14 8.31 30.75 -13.14
C LEU A 14 9.35 29.62 -13.07
N LEU A 15 10.59 29.90 -13.48
CA LEU A 15 11.68 28.94 -13.39
C LEU A 15 12.01 28.61 -11.91
N ALA A 16 12.07 29.63 -11.04
CA ALA A 16 12.34 29.46 -9.62
C ALA A 16 11.24 28.66 -8.90
N VAL A 17 9.97 28.93 -9.19
CA VAL A 17 8.83 28.16 -8.67
C VAL A 17 8.89 26.71 -9.16
N SER A 18 9.23 26.49 -10.43
CA SER A 18 9.35 25.15 -11.01
C SER A 18 10.47 24.32 -10.35
N ILE A 19 11.63 24.94 -10.12
CA ILE A 19 12.75 24.30 -9.42
C ILE A 19 12.36 24.00 -7.97
N PHE A 20 11.66 24.91 -7.29
CA PHE A 20 11.22 24.70 -5.91
C PHE A 20 10.23 23.52 -5.77
N ILE A 21 9.29 23.38 -6.70
CA ILE A 21 8.35 22.24 -6.72
C ILE A 21 9.08 20.91 -6.96
N PHE A 22 10.10 20.89 -7.81
CA PHE A 22 10.87 19.67 -8.08
C PHE A 22 11.84 19.29 -6.94
N PHE A 23 12.40 20.26 -6.20
CA PHE A 23 13.39 20.03 -5.15
C PHE A 23 12.82 19.94 -3.72
N THR A 24 11.56 20.33 -3.50
CA THR A 24 10.86 20.15 -2.21
C THR A 24 10.84 18.70 -1.71
N PRO A 25 10.56 17.66 -2.53
CA PRO A 25 10.63 16.27 -2.05
C PRO A 25 12.05 15.80 -1.70
N PHE A 26 13.09 16.47 -2.20
CA PHE A 26 14.49 16.13 -1.90
C PHE A 26 14.95 16.76 -0.57
N LEU A 27 14.48 17.97 -0.23
CA LEU A 27 14.81 18.67 1.02
C LEU A 27 14.04 18.16 2.24
N LEU A 28 12.84 17.58 2.04
CA LEU A 28 11.98 17.10 3.13
C LEU A 28 12.27 15.65 3.56
N GLY A 29 13.24 14.97 2.94
CA GLY A 29 13.87 13.76 3.48
C GLY A 29 12.94 12.58 3.80
N SER A 30 11.72 12.52 3.26
CA SER A 30 10.72 11.59 3.76
C SER A 30 10.47 10.45 2.76
N LYS A 31 11.40 9.49 2.72
CA LYS A 31 11.14 8.18 2.08
C LYS A 31 9.99 7.42 2.77
N GLN A 32 9.67 7.81 4.00
CA GLN A 32 8.66 7.17 4.85
C GLN A 32 7.21 7.42 4.37
N PRO A 33 6.77 8.66 4.05
CA PRO A 33 5.49 8.91 3.38
C PRO A 33 5.30 8.19 2.04
N ALA A 34 6.36 8.09 1.21
CA ALA A 34 6.28 7.37 -0.05
C ALA A 34 6.11 5.85 0.16
N LEU A 35 6.79 5.29 1.16
CA LEU A 35 6.63 3.90 1.55
C LEU A 35 5.24 3.63 2.12
N GLU A 36 4.76 4.48 3.03
CA GLU A 36 3.42 4.38 3.60
C GLU A 36 2.35 4.45 2.52
N ALA A 37 2.48 5.38 1.56
CA ALA A 37 1.59 5.49 0.43
C ALA A 37 1.60 4.22 -0.44
N SER A 38 2.78 3.66 -0.73
CA SER A 38 2.91 2.42 -1.49
C SER A 38 2.27 1.22 -0.79
N VAL A 39 2.51 1.06 0.51
CA VAL A 39 1.92 -0.02 1.30
C VAL A 39 0.41 0.15 1.37
N LYS A 40 -0.09 1.37 1.61
CA LYS A 40 -1.52 1.67 1.61
C LYS A 40 -2.16 1.39 0.24
N GLN A 41 -1.50 1.73 -0.86
CA GLN A 41 -1.99 1.44 -2.19
C GLN A 41 -2.13 -0.08 -2.42
N ASN A 42 -1.18 -0.89 -1.96
CA ASN A 42 -1.33 -2.35 -2.01
C ASN A 42 -2.52 -2.84 -1.18
N MET A 43 -2.73 -2.27 0.02
CA MET A 43 -3.88 -2.59 0.85
C MET A 43 -5.20 -2.28 0.11
N ASP A 44 -5.29 -1.11 -0.52
CA ASP A 44 -6.47 -0.70 -1.29
C ASP A 44 -6.70 -1.62 -2.51
N PHE A 45 -5.64 -1.99 -3.24
CA PHE A 45 -5.71 -2.93 -4.36
C PHE A 45 -6.19 -4.32 -3.92
N LEU A 46 -5.65 -4.84 -2.82
CA LEU A 46 -6.08 -6.13 -2.29
C LEU A 46 -7.53 -6.07 -1.80
N GLN A 47 -7.95 -4.96 -1.18
CA GLN A 47 -9.33 -4.74 -0.78
C GLN A 47 -10.27 -4.70 -1.99
N GLU A 48 -9.88 -4.04 -3.09
CA GLU A 48 -10.66 -4.02 -4.33
C GLU A 48 -10.86 -5.44 -4.88
N MET A 49 -9.80 -6.26 -4.88
CA MET A 49 -9.89 -7.67 -5.30
C MET A 49 -10.86 -8.45 -4.42
N VAL A 50 -10.77 -8.32 -3.09
CA VAL A 50 -11.66 -9.00 -2.14
C VAL A 50 -13.11 -8.53 -2.31
N LYS A 51 -13.36 -7.23 -2.45
CA LYS A 51 -14.70 -6.66 -2.68
C LYS A 51 -15.32 -7.23 -3.96
N LYS A 52 -14.58 -7.24 -5.06
CA LYS A 52 -15.04 -7.83 -6.34
C LYS A 52 -15.32 -9.32 -6.22
N TYR A 53 -14.53 -10.06 -5.44
CA TYR A 53 -14.80 -11.46 -5.15
C TYR A 53 -16.13 -11.61 -4.38
N ILE A 54 -16.31 -10.87 -3.29
CA ILE A 54 -17.52 -10.92 -2.46
C ILE A 54 -18.77 -10.50 -3.24
N GLU A 55 -18.67 -9.50 -4.12
CA GLU A 55 -19.79 -9.08 -4.99
C GLU A 55 -20.30 -10.25 -5.86
N GLN A 56 -19.41 -11.13 -6.30
CA GLN A 56 -19.71 -12.25 -7.20
C GLN A 56 -20.07 -13.53 -6.45
N GLN A 57 -19.35 -13.85 -5.36
CA GLN A 57 -19.48 -15.11 -4.62
C GLN A 57 -20.32 -14.98 -3.33
N LYS A 58 -20.64 -13.76 -2.90
CA LYS A 58 -21.43 -13.43 -1.69
C LYS A 58 -20.78 -13.82 -0.35
N HIS A 59 -19.54 -14.30 -0.37
CA HIS A 59 -18.72 -14.56 0.81
C HIS A 59 -17.27 -14.15 0.56
N PRO A 60 -16.44 -13.91 1.60
CA PRO A 60 -15.00 -13.73 1.45
C PRO A 60 -14.32 -14.97 0.88
N PRO A 61 -13.15 -14.84 0.23
CA PRO A 61 -12.42 -16.00 -0.28
C PRO A 61 -11.87 -16.83 0.89
N ALA A 62 -11.88 -18.15 0.78
CA ALA A 62 -11.35 -19.04 1.82
C ALA A 62 -9.82 -18.99 1.92
N SER A 63 -9.15 -18.52 0.86
CA SER A 63 -7.70 -18.31 0.86
C SER A 63 -7.28 -17.22 -0.12
N LEU A 64 -6.06 -16.71 0.04
CA LEU A 64 -5.48 -15.77 -0.91
C LEU A 64 -5.26 -16.40 -2.30
N ALA A 65 -4.92 -17.69 -2.34
CA ALA A 65 -4.75 -18.42 -3.59
C ALA A 65 -6.05 -18.51 -4.38
N GLU A 66 -7.17 -18.75 -3.69
CA GLU A 66 -8.50 -18.75 -4.30
C GLU A 66 -8.86 -17.38 -4.87
N LEU A 67 -8.62 -16.31 -4.10
CA LEU A 67 -8.85 -14.93 -4.55
C LEU A 67 -8.08 -14.65 -5.83
N VAL A 68 -6.77 -14.94 -5.86
CA VAL A 68 -5.91 -14.69 -7.02
C VAL A 68 -6.33 -15.54 -8.22
N ARG A 69 -6.64 -16.82 -8.03
CA ARG A 69 -7.13 -17.70 -9.10
C ARG A 69 -8.38 -17.11 -9.76
N HIS A 70 -9.37 -16.79 -8.96
CA HIS A 70 -10.63 -16.22 -9.45
C HIS A 70 -10.41 -14.83 -10.08
N ALA A 71 -9.56 -13.98 -9.49
CA ALA A 71 -9.22 -12.67 -10.04
C ALA A 71 -8.52 -12.74 -11.40
N ARG A 72 -7.68 -13.76 -11.63
CA ARG A 72 -7.04 -14.02 -12.93
C ARG A 72 -8.07 -14.50 -13.95
N GLU A 73 -8.92 -15.46 -13.58
CA GLU A 73 -9.99 -15.98 -14.45
C GLU A 73 -10.97 -14.87 -14.87
N LYS A 74 -11.31 -13.96 -13.96
CA LYS A 74 -12.23 -12.84 -14.17
C LYS A 74 -11.56 -11.51 -14.54
N ARG A 75 -10.25 -11.50 -14.78
CA ARG A 75 -9.44 -10.36 -15.24
C ARG A 75 -9.52 -9.09 -14.37
N TYR A 76 -9.52 -9.25 -13.05
CA TYR A 76 -9.40 -8.13 -12.10
C TYR A 76 -8.19 -8.27 -11.15
N ASN A 77 -7.29 -9.24 -11.41
CA ASN A 77 -6.04 -9.37 -10.67
C ASN A 77 -5.21 -8.08 -10.73
N LYS A 78 -4.55 -7.73 -9.63
CA LYS A 78 -3.71 -6.54 -9.51
C LYS A 78 -2.25 -6.95 -9.29
N THR A 79 -1.34 -6.13 -9.80
CA THR A 79 0.07 -6.19 -9.44
C THR A 79 0.30 -5.30 -8.23
N LEU A 80 1.00 -5.84 -7.24
CA LEU A 80 1.37 -5.21 -5.99
C LEU A 80 2.89 -4.99 -5.96
N PHE A 81 3.35 -4.09 -5.10
CA PHE A 81 4.77 -3.71 -5.02
C PHE A 81 5.29 -3.64 -3.59
N ASN A 82 6.38 -4.34 -3.28
CA ASN A 82 7.10 -4.15 -2.02
C ASN A 82 8.14 -3.00 -2.17
N PRO A 83 7.94 -1.83 -1.52
CA PRO A 83 8.83 -0.68 -1.64
C PRO A 83 10.19 -0.86 -0.96
N VAL A 84 10.33 -1.81 -0.03
CA VAL A 84 11.58 -2.12 0.68
C VAL A 84 12.45 -3.04 -0.17
N LEU A 85 11.86 -4.14 -0.65
CA LEU A 85 12.56 -5.14 -1.47
C LEU A 85 12.68 -4.71 -2.94
N LYS A 86 11.95 -3.67 -3.35
CA LYS A 86 11.79 -3.24 -4.74
C LYS A 86 11.31 -4.37 -5.66
N ASN A 87 10.45 -5.24 -5.12
CA ASN A 87 9.91 -6.39 -5.83
C ASN A 87 8.44 -6.16 -6.20
N THR A 88 8.04 -6.61 -7.38
CA THR A 88 6.64 -6.60 -7.85
C THR A 88 6.13 -8.01 -8.02
N GLY A 89 4.89 -8.25 -7.63
CA GLY A 89 4.24 -9.55 -7.76
C GLY A 89 2.73 -9.39 -7.65
N ASP A 90 1.99 -10.44 -7.90
CA ASP A 90 0.58 -10.44 -7.51
C ASP A 90 0.44 -10.84 -6.04
N ALA A 91 -0.81 -10.97 -5.57
CA ALA A 91 -1.04 -11.23 -4.16
C ALA A 91 -0.56 -12.60 -3.67
N ILE A 92 -0.20 -13.56 -4.53
CA ILE A 92 0.35 -14.85 -4.05
C ILE A 92 1.87 -14.78 -3.80
N ASP A 93 2.54 -13.72 -4.27
CA ASP A 93 3.96 -13.51 -4.04
C ASP A 93 4.22 -13.11 -2.57
N ARG A 94 4.86 -14.03 -1.83
CA ARG A 94 5.21 -13.84 -0.41
C ARG A 94 6.24 -12.75 -0.15
N GLN A 95 6.91 -12.24 -1.18
CA GLN A 95 7.76 -11.06 -1.07
C GLN A 95 6.94 -9.76 -1.02
N VAL A 96 5.66 -9.80 -1.41
CA VAL A 96 4.78 -8.63 -1.45
C VAL A 96 3.61 -8.74 -0.47
N VAL A 97 2.99 -9.92 -0.36
CA VAL A 97 1.88 -10.17 0.56
C VAL A 97 2.22 -11.31 1.52
N GLU A 98 2.06 -11.06 2.81
CA GLU A 98 2.16 -12.09 3.84
C GLU A 98 0.79 -12.64 4.21
N VAL A 99 0.65 -13.97 4.27
CA VAL A 99 -0.59 -14.61 4.72
C VAL A 99 -0.45 -14.97 6.19
N TYR A 100 -1.35 -14.45 7.02
CA TYR A 100 -1.35 -14.71 8.45
C TYR A 100 -2.02 -16.04 8.79
N SER A 101 -1.46 -16.73 9.79
CA SER A 101 -2.22 -17.74 10.53
C SER A 101 -3.24 -17.07 11.45
N GLU A 102 -4.26 -17.82 11.87
CA GLU A 102 -5.24 -17.33 12.84
C GLU A 102 -4.57 -16.88 14.14
N ALA A 103 -3.62 -17.66 14.67
CA ALA A 103 -2.89 -17.32 15.88
C ALA A 103 -2.12 -15.99 15.74
N LEU A 104 -1.47 -15.76 14.59
CA LEU A 104 -0.77 -14.51 14.33
C LEU A 104 -1.76 -13.35 14.23
N TYR A 105 -2.84 -13.52 13.46
CA TYR A 105 -3.88 -12.52 13.29
C TYR A 105 -4.46 -12.05 14.64
N GLN A 106 -4.75 -12.97 15.56
CA GLN A 106 -5.25 -12.66 16.90
C GLN A 106 -4.21 -11.91 17.78
N SER A 107 -2.93 -12.07 17.47
CA SER A 107 -1.83 -11.41 18.20
C SER A 107 -1.44 -10.03 17.65
N LEU A 108 -2.00 -9.62 16.50
CA LEU A 108 -1.68 -8.33 15.89
C LEU A 108 -2.20 -7.18 16.78
N GLY A 109 -1.32 -6.23 17.07
CA GLY A 109 -1.62 -5.04 17.86
C GLY A 109 -0.68 -3.90 17.55
N ALA A 110 -0.89 -2.73 18.16
CA ALA A 110 -0.14 -1.51 17.85
C ALA A 110 1.39 -1.64 18.01
N GLN A 111 1.85 -2.57 18.85
CA GLN A 111 3.27 -2.83 19.10
C GLN A 111 3.86 -3.97 18.26
N PHE A 112 3.05 -4.58 17.38
CA PHE A 112 3.53 -5.69 16.55
C PHE A 112 4.61 -5.20 15.58
N THR A 113 5.75 -5.88 15.59
CA THR A 113 6.86 -5.62 14.70
C THR A 113 7.55 -6.92 14.28
N ALA A 114 7.74 -7.09 12.97
CA ALA A 114 8.41 -8.26 12.41
C ALA A 114 9.19 -7.85 11.16
N LYS A 115 10.53 -7.83 11.25
CA LYS A 115 11.39 -7.36 10.14
C LYS A 115 11.15 -8.07 8.82
N HIS A 116 10.80 -9.35 8.85
CA HIS A 116 10.52 -10.13 7.63
C HIS A 116 9.21 -9.73 6.93
N PHE A 117 8.39 -8.88 7.56
CA PHE A 117 7.19 -8.27 6.96
C PHE A 117 7.46 -6.89 6.38
N ALA A 118 8.69 -6.37 6.45
CA ALA A 118 9.02 -5.02 6.01
C ALA A 118 8.51 -4.70 4.59
N GLY A 119 7.70 -3.64 4.49
CA GLY A 119 7.12 -3.16 3.23
C GLY A 119 6.03 -4.06 2.63
N LYS A 120 5.61 -5.13 3.30
CA LYS A 120 4.58 -6.04 2.81
C LYS A 120 3.17 -5.60 3.18
N THR A 121 2.20 -6.12 2.47
CA THR A 121 0.80 -6.13 2.90
C THR A 121 0.51 -7.46 3.59
N GLY A 122 -0.10 -7.44 4.75
CA GLY A 122 -0.54 -8.64 5.46
C GLY A 122 -2.00 -8.96 5.16
N TYR A 123 -2.33 -10.24 5.04
CA TYR A 123 -3.67 -10.72 4.72
C TYR A 123 -4.07 -11.91 5.59
N TYR A 124 -5.28 -11.84 6.16
CA TYR A 124 -5.95 -12.95 6.84
C TYR A 124 -7.31 -13.19 6.20
N THR A 125 -7.72 -14.46 6.12
CA THR A 125 -9.11 -14.85 5.86
C THR A 125 -9.40 -16.22 6.45
N ASP A 126 -10.63 -16.44 6.91
CA ASP A 126 -11.19 -17.75 7.28
C ASP A 126 -12.39 -18.14 6.40
N GLY A 127 -12.62 -17.41 5.30
CA GLY A 127 -13.78 -17.57 4.42
C GLY A 127 -15.07 -16.92 4.94
N VAL A 128 -15.06 -16.39 6.17
CA VAL A 128 -16.17 -15.63 6.76
C VAL A 128 -15.76 -14.19 7.05
N ARG A 129 -14.54 -14.03 7.57
CA ARG A 129 -13.89 -12.77 7.89
C ARG A 129 -12.60 -12.65 7.10
N TYR A 130 -12.25 -11.43 6.74
CA TYR A 130 -10.94 -11.11 6.20
C TYR A 130 -10.39 -9.85 6.87
N ALA A 131 -9.07 -9.71 6.87
CA ALA A 131 -8.40 -8.51 7.31
C ALA A 131 -7.14 -8.25 6.48
N ILE A 132 -6.91 -6.98 6.14
CA ILE A 132 -5.74 -6.50 5.40
C ILE A 132 -5.01 -5.49 6.26
N TYR A 133 -3.69 -5.64 6.37
CA TYR A 133 -2.79 -4.76 7.13
C TYR A 133 -1.61 -4.32 6.27
N GLY A 134 -1.00 -3.19 6.60
CA GLY A 134 0.23 -2.72 5.98
C GLY A 134 1.42 -2.83 6.93
N HIS A 135 2.61 -3.13 6.42
CA HIS A 135 3.85 -3.10 7.20
C HIS A 135 4.82 -2.04 6.70
N LEU A 136 5.34 -1.24 7.63
CA LEU A 136 6.35 -0.22 7.38
C LEU A 136 7.73 -0.83 7.09
N ALA A 137 8.72 0.02 6.82
CA ALA A 137 10.10 -0.39 6.49
C ALA A 137 10.77 -1.24 7.57
N ASN A 138 10.40 -1.05 8.83
CA ASN A 138 10.92 -1.78 9.99
C ASN A 138 10.08 -3.03 10.33
N GLY A 139 8.97 -3.27 9.63
CA GLY A 139 8.05 -4.37 9.89
C GLY A 139 6.93 -4.05 10.90
N GLU A 140 6.88 -2.83 11.42
CA GLU A 140 5.75 -2.36 12.24
C GLU A 140 4.48 -2.26 11.41
N LEU A 141 3.33 -2.43 12.07
CA LEU A 141 2.05 -2.19 11.41
C LEU A 141 1.88 -0.71 11.07
N LEU A 142 1.36 -0.44 9.88
CA LEU A 142 0.96 0.88 9.44
C LEU A 142 -0.10 1.43 10.39
N GLN A 143 0.13 2.62 10.93
CA GLN A 143 -0.78 3.29 11.84
C GLN A 143 -1.37 4.55 11.21
N ARG A 144 -2.57 4.93 11.65
CA ARG A 144 -3.22 6.19 11.34
C ARG A 144 -3.89 6.70 12.62
N ASP A 145 -3.60 7.94 12.99
CA ASP A 145 -4.16 8.59 14.18
C ASP A 145 -3.95 7.77 15.47
N GLY A 146 -2.77 7.15 15.60
CA GLY A 146 -2.39 6.32 16.75
C GLY A 146 -3.07 4.95 16.82
N ARG A 147 -3.77 4.52 15.76
CA ARG A 147 -4.40 3.20 15.66
C ARG A 147 -3.84 2.42 14.49
N VAL A 148 -3.78 1.09 14.62
CA VAL A 148 -3.42 0.20 13.50
C VAL A 148 -4.42 0.39 12.37
N LEU A 149 -3.93 0.69 11.17
CA LEU A 149 -4.76 0.77 9.99
C LEU A 149 -5.05 -0.64 9.48
N SER A 150 -6.32 -1.05 9.52
CA SER A 150 -6.79 -2.32 8.98
C SER A 150 -7.97 -2.12 8.04
N LEU A 151 -8.04 -2.92 6.98
CA LEU A 151 -9.21 -3.02 6.10
C LEU A 151 -9.82 -4.41 6.27
N SER A 152 -10.97 -4.51 6.94
CA SER A 152 -11.60 -5.79 7.30
C SER A 152 -13.14 -5.72 7.23
N ASN A 153 -13.82 -6.85 7.42
CA ASN A 153 -15.29 -6.99 7.41
C ASN A 153 -15.89 -7.47 8.75
N HIS A 154 -15.29 -7.09 9.88
CA HIS A 154 -15.81 -7.44 11.22
C HIS A 154 -17.27 -7.02 11.43
#